data_AF-A0A1H6SZ90-F1
#
_entry.id   AF-A0A1H6SZ90-F1
#
_cell.length_a   1.000
_cell.length_b   1.000
_cell.length_c   1.000
_cell.angle_alpha   90.00
_cell.angle_beta   90.00
_cell.angle_gamma   90.00
#
_symmetry.space_group_name_H-M   'P 1'
#
loop_
_entity.id
_entity.type
_entity.pdbx_description
1 polymer ?
#
loop_
_entity_poly.entity_id
_entity_poly.type
_entity_poly.pdbx_seq_one_letter_code
_entity_poly.pdbx_strand_id
1 'polypeptide(L)' 'MKERKIMISQKLFLDLFSYFEFEDYEKEPEIRKALNEKLELLAMHENYTKYKTAESEEEREKARQDYLDAKGIHPSFRW' A
#
# COMPACT_ATOMS: atom_id res chain seq x y z
N MET A 1 2.92 1.75 18.18
CA MET A 1 2.04 2.16 17.06
C MET A 1 0.59 2.00 17.50
N LYS A 2 -0.29 2.95 17.18
CA LYS A 2 -1.72 2.82 17.45
C LYS A 2 -2.28 1.73 16.53
N GLU A 3 -3.07 0.81 17.08
CA GLU A 3 -3.70 -0.25 16.30
C GLU A 3 -4.67 0.38 15.28
N ARG A 4 -4.57 -0.05 14.01
CA ARG A 4 -5.41 0.46 12.91
C ARG A 4 -6.15 -0.70 12.28
N LYS A 5 -7.47 -0.53 12.14
CA LYS A 5 -8.29 -1.48 11.40
C LYS A 5 -8.05 -1.31 9.91
N ILE A 6 -7.60 -2.37 9.25
CA ILE A 6 -7.37 -2.41 7.81
C ILE A 6 -8.49 -3.24 7.19
N MET A 7 -9.23 -2.66 6.24
CA MET A 7 -10.22 -3.40 5.47
C MET A 7 -9.56 -4.13 4.29
N ILE A 8 -9.89 -5.41 4.11
CA ILE A 8 -9.51 -6.23 2.97
C ILE A 8 -10.76 -6.72 2.23
N SER A 9 -10.58 -7.19 0.98
CA SER A 9 -11.70 -7.78 0.24
C SER A 9 -12.14 -9.10 0.88
N GLN A 10 -13.43 -9.44 0.75
CA GLN A 10 -13.95 -10.72 1.22
C GLN A 10 -13.21 -11.90 0.58
N LYS A 11 -12.87 -11.79 -0.71
CA LYS A 11 -12.09 -12.81 -1.42
C LYS A 11 -10.73 -13.04 -0.75
N LEU A 12 -9.97 -11.98 -0.48
CA LEU A 12 -8.66 -12.11 0.18
C LEU A 12 -8.80 -12.73 1.58
N PHE A 13 -9.85 -12.36 2.32
CA PHE A 13 -10.12 -12.97 3.62
C PHE A 13 -10.37 -14.48 3.52
N LEU A 14 -11.23 -14.91 2.57
CA LEU A 14 -11.53 -16.33 2.38
C LEU A 14 -10.31 -17.11 1.88
N ASP A 15 -9.52 -16.54 0.96
CA ASP A 15 -8.30 -17.20 0.48
C ASP A 15 -7.28 -17.35 1.61
N LEU A 16 -7.11 -16.33 2.47
CA LEU A 16 -6.28 -16.43 3.67
C LEU A 16 -6.80 -17.48 4.65
N PHE A 17 -8.11 -17.52 4.88
CA PHE A 17 -8.73 -18.51 5.74
C PHE A 17 -8.45 -19.92 5.22
N SER A 18 -8.66 -20.17 3.93
CA SER A 18 -8.35 -21.47 3.32
C SER A 18 -6.87 -21.84 3.41
N TYR A 19 -5.99 -20.89 3.17
CA TYR A 19 -4.54 -21.09 3.25
C TYR A 19 -4.09 -21.53 4.65
N PHE A 20 -4.60 -20.88 5.71
CA PHE A 20 -4.17 -21.16 7.08
C PHE A 20 -4.92 -22.33 7.73
N GLU A 21 -6.22 -22.48 7.46
CA GLU A 21 -7.06 -23.48 8.12
C GLU A 21 -7.02 -24.84 7.41
N PHE A 22 -6.88 -24.84 6.08
CA PHE A 22 -6.93 -26.06 5.28
C PHE A 22 -5.60 -26.40 4.61
N GLU A 23 -4.54 -25.63 4.86
CA GLU A 23 -3.22 -25.79 4.22
C GLU A 23 -3.32 -25.77 2.68
N ASP A 24 -4.32 -25.05 2.14
CA ASP A 24 -4.53 -24.90 0.69
C ASP A 24 -3.60 -23.82 0.13
N TYR A 25 -2.45 -24.26 -0.39
CA TYR A 25 -1.39 -23.39 -0.91
C TYR A 25 -1.59 -22.98 -2.37
N GLU A 26 -2.63 -23.45 -3.06
CA GLU A 26 -2.86 -23.17 -4.49
C GLU A 26 -2.93 -21.67 -4.79
N LYS A 27 -3.44 -20.88 -3.83
CA LYS A 27 -3.64 -19.43 -3.98
C LYS A 27 -2.58 -18.57 -3.29
N GLU A 28 -1.47 -19.16 -2.85
CA GLU A 28 -0.38 -18.42 -2.21
C GLU A 28 0.11 -17.22 -3.05
N PRO A 29 0.32 -17.36 -4.38
CA PRO A 29 0.76 -16.25 -5.21
C PRO A 29 -0.24 -15.08 -5.22
N GLU A 30 -1.53 -15.37 -5.31
CA GLU A 30 -2.62 -14.39 -5.33
C GLU A 30 -2.76 -13.69 -3.99
N ILE A 31 -2.68 -14.44 -2.89
CA ILE A 31 -2.71 -13.90 -1.53
C ILE A 31 -1.55 -12.92 -1.33
N ARG A 32 -0.32 -13.35 -1.69
CA ARG A 32 0.88 -12.52 -1.56
C ARG A 32 0.78 -11.24 -2.38
N LYS A 33 0.32 -11.36 -3.63
CA LYS A 33 0.10 -10.20 -4.51
C LYS A 33 -0.91 -9.23 -3.90
N ALA A 34 -2.08 -9.70 -3.49
CA ALA A 34 -3.14 -8.85 -2.95
C ALA A 34 -2.75 -8.17 -1.62
N LEU A 35 -1.98 -8.86 -0.77
CA LEU A 35 -1.42 -8.27 0.45
C LEU A 35 -0.39 -7.18 0.15
N ASN A 36 0.50 -7.40 -0.80
CA ASN A 36 1.48 -6.39 -1.22
C ASN A 36 0.80 -5.16 -1.79
N GLU A 37 -0.16 -5.33 -2.71
CA GLU A 37 -0.95 -4.23 -3.25
C GLU A 37 -1.66 -3.45 -2.14
N LYS A 38 -2.19 -4.15 -1.13
CA LYS A 38 -2.82 -3.50 0.03
C LYS A 38 -1.83 -2.68 0.85
N LEU A 39 -0.64 -3.21 1.11
CA LEU A 39 0.42 -2.51 1.84
C LEU A 39 0.89 -1.27 1.09
N GLU A 40 1.09 -1.37 -0.23
CA GLU A 40 1.43 -0.22 -1.07
C GLU A 40 0.37 0.88 -1.00
N LEU A 41 -0.92 0.54 -1.08
CA LEU A 41 -2.01 1.51 -0.95
C LEU A 41 -2.03 2.19 0.43
N LEU A 42 -1.73 1.45 1.50
CA LEU A 42 -1.64 2.03 2.84
C LEU A 42 -0.47 3.01 2.95
N ALA A 43 0.70 2.64 2.41
CA ALA A 43 1.87 3.52 2.36
C ALA A 43 1.58 4.79 1.54
N MET A 44 0.92 4.65 0.38
CA MET A 44 0.52 5.79 -0.45
C MET A 44 -0.47 6.71 0.27
N HIS A 45 -1.47 6.14 0.96
CA HIS A 45 -2.42 6.92 1.74
C HIS A 45 -1.74 7.70 2.87
N GLU A 46 -0.79 7.08 3.58
CA GLU A 46 0.01 7.76 4.59
C GLU A 46 0.83 8.90 4.01
N ASN A 47 1.53 8.65 2.90
CA ASN A 47 2.34 9.67 2.22
C ASN A 47 1.45 10.82 1.72
N TYR A 48 0.29 10.52 1.15
CA TYR A 48 -0.68 11.54 0.73
C TYR A 48 -1.24 12.34 1.92
N THR A 49 -1.54 11.67 3.03
CA THR A 49 -2.01 12.35 4.25
C THR A 49 -0.93 13.29 4.77
N LYS A 50 0.31 12.83 4.90
CA LYS A 50 1.46 13.66 5.31
C LYS A 50 1.66 14.84 4.36
N TYR A 51 1.62 14.62 3.05
CA TYR A 51 1.66 15.67 2.03
C TYR A 51 0.56 16.73 2.23
N LYS A 52 -0.68 16.29 2.49
CA LYS A 52 -1.83 17.21 2.67
C LYS A 52 -1.80 17.98 3.98
N THR A 53 -1.17 17.44 5.01
CA THR A 53 -1.08 18.06 6.33
C THR A 53 0.27 18.71 6.61
N ALA A 54 1.19 18.73 5.64
CA ALA A 54 2.49 19.37 5.79
C ALA A 54 2.33 20.88 5.91
N GLU A 55 3.00 21.49 6.90
CA GLU A 55 2.94 22.93 7.15
C GLU A 55 3.82 23.72 6.19
N SER A 56 4.82 23.07 5.57
CA SER A 56 5.77 23.70 4.63
C SER A 56 5.73 23.10 3.23
N GLU A 57 6.05 23.93 2.24
CA GLU A 57 6.05 23.57 0.82
C GLU A 57 7.19 22.61 0.45
N GLU A 58 8.32 22.65 1.17
CA GLU A 58 9.46 21.75 0.97
C GLU A 58 9.16 20.31 1.40
N GLU A 59 8.50 20.12 2.55
CA GLU A 59 8.09 18.78 3.01
C GLU A 59 7.03 18.17 2.09
N ARG A 60 6.17 19.04 1.55
CA ARG A 60 5.15 18.68 0.59
C ARG A 60 5.76 18.20 -0.74
N GLU A 61 6.73 18.93 -1.29
CA GLU A 61 7.40 18.52 -2.54
C GLU A 61 8.27 17.26 -2.34
N LYS A 62 8.89 17.08 -1.17
CA LYS A 62 9.63 15.86 -0.84
C LYS A 62 8.73 14.63 -0.80
N ALA A 63 7.56 14.71 -0.17
CA ALA A 63 6.59 13.61 -0.12
C ALA A 63 6.01 13.27 -1.50
N ARG A 64 5.87 14.26 -2.38
CA ARG A 64 5.48 14.04 -3.79
C ARG A 64 6.55 13.22 -4.52
N GLN A 65 7.81 13.57 -4.33
CA GLN A 65 8.93 12.86 -4.95
C GLN A 65 9.08 11.43 -4.45
N ASP A 66 8.99 11.21 -3.14
CA ASP A 66 8.99 9.86 -2.57
C ASP A 66 7.83 8.99 -3.11
N TYR A 67 6.66 9.57 -3.36
CA TYR A 67 5.53 8.87 -4.00
C TYR A 67 5.81 8.52 -5.47
N LEU A 68 6.37 9.45 -6.25
CA LEU A 68 6.69 9.23 -7.66
C LEU A 68 7.84 8.24 -7.84
N ASP A 69 8.80 8.23 -6.92
CA ASP A 69 9.88 7.24 -6.83
C ASP A 69 9.34 5.86 -6.48
N ALA A 70 8.45 5.75 -5.48
CA ALA A 70 7.79 4.49 -5.15
C ALA A 70 6.93 3.93 -6.31
N LYS A 71 6.41 4.82 -7.17
CA LYS A 71 5.70 4.44 -8.41
C LYS A 71 6.63 4.12 -9.59
N GLY A 72 7.94 4.34 -9.46
CA GLY A 72 8.91 4.09 -10.53
C GLY A 72 8.78 5.03 -11.73
N ILE A 73 8.16 6.20 -11.56
CA ILE A 73 7.95 7.14 -12.68
C ILE A 73 9.28 7.80 -13.03
N HIS A 74 9.74 7.71 -14.27
CA HIS A 74 11.02 8.32 -14.64
C HIS A 74 10.99 9.85 -14.47
N PRO A 75 12.06 10.50 -13.96
CA PRO A 75 12.08 11.93 -13.65
C PRO A 75 11.61 12.85 -14.78
N SER A 76 11.87 12.48 -16.03
CA SER A 76 11.44 13.22 -17.23
C SER A 76 9.92 13.31 -17.42
N PHE A 77 9.13 12.46 -16.74
CA PHE A 77 7.67 12.47 -16.79
C PHE A 77 7.05 13.11 -15.52
N ARG A 78 7.88 13.72 -14.67
CA ARG A 78 7.46 14.40 -13.44
C ARG A 78 7.40 15.91 -13.71
N TRP A 79 6.30 16.36 -14.30
CA TRP A 79 5.94 17.79 -14.37
C TRP A 79 4.97 18.10 -13.23
#